data_AF-A0A2G9RK03-F1
#
_entry.id   AF-A0A2G9RK03-F1
#
_cell.length_a   1.000
_cell.length_b   1.000
_cell.length_c   1.000
_cell.angle_alpha   90.00
_cell.angle_beta   90.00
_cell.angle_gamma   90.00
#
_symmetry.space_group_name_H-M   'P 1'
#
loop_
_entity.id
_entity.type
_entity.pdbx_description
1 polymer ?
#
loop_
_entity_poly.entity_id
_entity_poly.type
_entity_poly.pdbx_seq_one_letter_code
_entity_poly.pdbx_strand_id
1 'polypeptide(L)'
;MTVSVDDWTEDHVRSWLQTIRIKDAYIDKLYDEEVTGPVLKEIKDDFLKMFGMKQGQIQLLIQKRNELLRDQKLSKDDPGAGNTSSSSPPLNVPGRVRDSDDVQHSGKTKAEAASTEVQSATQPEAVQSSTNELLQPLQSLALGNQPLAENPPNPSRQNKKCIQQSEPITTAIFRPFDKQVEGFKYLKNQVLPPETGVDDLITPCHEYKSLLIAANLDRVRLQAKFAFEVLRFAYACLNMRTNGTIHFGVMDSVEDKTYKHGQIVGIPVNDPDWYIDALDCIEKCFPKVTSDAARYCIRPQNLLRLSTGIQMNRNL
;
A
#
# COMPACT_ATOMS: atom_id res chain seq x y z
N MET A 1 -20.19 22.17 5.64
CA MET A 1 -21.02 21.09 5.06
C MET A 1 -20.21 20.47 3.94
N THR A 2 -19.83 19.20 4.05
CA THR A 2 -19.17 18.49 2.97
C THR A 2 -20.23 18.11 1.94
N VAL A 3 -20.14 18.69 0.75
CA VAL A 3 -21.02 18.36 -0.38
C VAL A 3 -20.80 16.90 -0.77
N SER A 4 -21.88 16.17 -1.07
CA SER A 4 -21.77 14.77 -1.50
C SER A 4 -20.90 14.68 -2.76
N VAL A 5 -20.03 13.67 -2.87
CA VAL A 5 -19.28 13.38 -4.10
C VAL A 5 -20.19 13.20 -5.30
N ASP A 6 -21.46 12.80 -5.13
CA ASP A 6 -22.45 12.77 -6.22
C ASP A 6 -22.74 14.16 -6.82
N ASP A 7 -22.56 15.22 -6.03
CA ASP A 7 -22.87 16.61 -6.38
C ASP A 7 -21.59 17.42 -6.68
N TRP A 8 -20.43 16.77 -6.78
CA TRP A 8 -19.18 17.47 -7.08
C TRP A 8 -19.11 17.89 -8.54
N THR A 9 -18.94 19.19 -8.76
CA THR A 9 -18.53 19.77 -10.05
C THR A 9 -17.03 19.54 -10.32
N GLU A 10 -16.59 19.88 -11.53
CA GLU A 10 -15.19 19.85 -11.98
C GLU A 10 -14.28 20.65 -11.04
N ASP A 11 -14.76 21.80 -10.52
CA ASP A 11 -14.01 22.62 -9.56
C ASP A 11 -13.85 21.94 -8.18
N HIS A 12 -14.86 21.19 -7.75
CA HIS A 12 -14.76 20.39 -6.51
C HIS A 12 -13.75 19.26 -6.70
N VAL A 13 -13.80 18.57 -7.84
CA VAL A 13 -12.83 17.51 -8.19
C VAL A 13 -11.43 18.07 -8.29
N ARG A 14 -11.23 19.19 -8.99
CA ARG A 14 -9.94 19.92 -9.08
C ARG A 14 -9.41 20.25 -7.68
N SER A 15 -10.24 20.87 -6.83
CA SER A 15 -9.85 21.23 -5.46
C SER A 15 -9.44 20.00 -4.66
N TRP A 16 -10.20 18.91 -4.74
CA TRP A 16 -9.86 17.66 -4.06
C TRP A 16 -8.56 17.04 -4.59
N LEU A 17 -8.35 17.00 -5.91
CA LEU A 17 -7.11 16.51 -6.52
C LEU A 17 -5.88 17.31 -6.05
N GLN A 18 -6.03 18.62 -5.86
CA GLN A 18 -4.99 19.47 -5.27
C GLN A 18 -4.70 19.09 -3.81
N THR A 19 -5.73 18.76 -3.01
CA THR A 19 -5.53 18.35 -1.60
C THR A 19 -4.73 17.06 -1.48
N ILE A 20 -4.95 16.10 -2.39
CA ILE A 20 -4.20 14.84 -2.42
C ILE A 20 -2.90 14.92 -3.23
N ARG A 21 -2.50 16.14 -3.66
CA ARG A 21 -1.22 16.45 -4.31
C ARG A 21 -1.01 15.73 -5.65
N ILE A 22 -2.06 15.54 -6.44
CA ILE A 22 -1.91 15.19 -7.86
C ILE A 22 -1.24 16.37 -8.58
N LYS A 23 -0.33 16.09 -9.52
CA LYS A 23 0.38 17.17 -10.24
C LYS A 23 -0.61 18.03 -11.04
N ASP A 24 -0.44 19.35 -11.01
CA ASP A 24 -1.32 20.31 -11.69
C ASP A 24 -1.53 19.97 -13.17
N ALA A 25 -0.47 19.56 -13.89
CA ALA A 25 -0.57 19.13 -15.29
C ALA A 25 -1.55 17.96 -15.56
N TYR A 26 -1.85 17.15 -14.54
CA TYR A 26 -2.90 16.13 -14.62
C TYR A 26 -4.25 16.62 -14.13
N ILE A 27 -4.26 17.54 -13.16
CA ILE A 27 -5.49 18.18 -12.68
C ILE A 27 -6.13 18.98 -13.81
N ASP A 28 -5.34 19.74 -14.55
CA ASP A 28 -5.79 20.52 -15.71
C ASP A 28 -6.38 19.60 -16.77
N LYS A 29 -5.71 18.49 -17.09
CA LYS A 29 -6.23 17.49 -18.03
C LYS A 29 -7.55 16.87 -17.58
N LEU A 30 -7.68 16.50 -16.31
CA LEU A 30 -8.93 15.94 -15.78
C LEU A 30 -10.04 16.98 -15.74
N TYR A 31 -9.70 18.26 -15.57
CA TYR A 31 -10.65 19.35 -15.67
C TYR A 31 -11.13 19.57 -17.12
N ASP A 32 -10.20 19.55 -18.08
CA ASP A 32 -10.50 19.66 -19.51
C ASP A 32 -11.34 18.48 -20.03
N GLU A 33 -11.20 17.30 -19.41
CA GLU A 33 -12.03 16.11 -19.65
C GLU A 33 -13.35 16.11 -18.85
N GLU A 34 -13.73 17.25 -18.26
CA GLU A 34 -15.00 17.47 -17.54
C GLU A 34 -15.26 16.44 -16.44
N VAL A 35 -14.20 16.01 -15.73
CA VAL A 35 -14.31 14.99 -14.68
C VAL A 35 -15.02 15.57 -13.45
N THR A 36 -16.33 15.31 -13.37
CA THR A 36 -17.19 15.58 -12.20
C THR A 36 -17.14 14.43 -11.19
N GLY A 37 -17.75 14.62 -10.03
CA GLY A 37 -17.81 13.61 -8.96
C GLY A 37 -18.30 12.23 -9.38
N PRO A 38 -19.42 12.10 -10.13
CA PRO A 38 -19.85 10.82 -10.68
C PRO A 38 -18.83 10.17 -11.62
N VAL A 39 -18.15 10.97 -12.46
CA VAL A 39 -17.09 10.47 -13.36
C VAL A 39 -15.88 10.00 -12.55
N LEU A 40 -15.49 10.77 -11.53
CA LEU A 40 -14.40 10.42 -10.62
C LEU A 40 -14.65 9.07 -9.93
N LYS A 41 -15.89 8.77 -9.52
CA LYS A 41 -16.27 7.48 -8.92
C LYS A 41 -15.97 6.30 -9.84
N GLU A 42 -16.27 6.44 -11.12
CA GLU A 42 -16.19 5.38 -12.13
C GLU A 42 -14.85 5.35 -12.88
N ILE A 43 -13.96 6.32 -12.66
CA ILE A 43 -12.70 6.43 -13.41
C ILE A 43 -11.85 5.17 -13.27
N LYS A 44 -11.25 4.73 -14.37
CA LYS A 44 -10.43 3.50 -14.42
C LYS A 44 -8.99 3.81 -14.80
N ASP A 45 -8.09 2.91 -14.41
CA ASP A 45 -6.68 2.98 -14.74
C ASP A 45 -6.42 3.19 -16.24
N ASP A 46 -7.17 2.51 -17.10
CA ASP A 46 -6.97 2.59 -18.56
C ASP A 46 -7.31 3.96 -19.13
N PHE A 47 -8.36 4.61 -18.62
CA PHE A 47 -8.69 5.99 -18.94
C PHE A 47 -7.49 6.88 -18.60
N LEU A 48 -7.02 6.83 -17.35
CA LEU A 48 -5.91 7.67 -16.89
C LEU A 48 -4.59 7.43 -17.65
N LYS A 49 -4.30 6.19 -18.05
CA LYS A 49 -3.13 5.85 -18.88
C LYS A 49 -3.21 6.47 -20.27
N MET A 50 -4.41 6.57 -20.86
CA MET A 50 -4.63 7.06 -22.22
C MET A 50 -4.07 8.47 -22.44
N PHE A 51 -4.15 9.35 -21.44
CA PHE A 51 -3.64 10.75 -21.54
C PHE A 51 -2.21 10.93 -20.99
N GLY A 52 -1.52 9.81 -20.74
CA GLY A 52 -0.13 9.80 -20.30
C GLY A 52 0.08 10.03 -18.81
N MET A 53 -0.93 9.79 -17.97
CA MET A 53 -0.73 9.79 -16.52
C MET A 53 0.23 8.66 -16.13
N LYS A 54 1.25 8.97 -15.32
CA LYS A 54 2.23 7.97 -14.87
C LYS A 54 1.64 7.09 -13.77
N GLN A 55 2.06 5.81 -13.74
CA GLN A 55 1.51 4.77 -12.88
C GLN A 55 1.39 5.17 -11.40
N GLY A 56 2.39 5.87 -10.84
CA GLY A 56 2.33 6.30 -9.43
C GLY A 56 1.22 7.33 -9.15
N GLN A 57 0.94 8.23 -10.09
CA GLN A 57 -0.15 9.22 -9.95
C GLN A 57 -1.52 8.56 -10.09
N ILE A 58 -1.62 7.57 -10.99
CA ILE A 58 -2.84 6.75 -11.16
C ILE A 58 -3.16 6.02 -9.85
N GLN A 59 -2.17 5.31 -9.28
CA GLN A 59 -2.36 4.58 -8.03
C GLN A 59 -2.78 5.49 -6.88
N LEU A 60 -2.13 6.65 -6.72
CA LEU A 60 -2.48 7.63 -5.69
C LEU A 60 -3.94 8.13 -5.85
N LEU A 61 -4.34 8.52 -7.06
CA LEU A 61 -5.70 9.00 -7.35
C LEU A 61 -6.74 7.93 -7.01
N ILE A 62 -6.55 6.71 -7.52
CA ILE A 62 -7.49 5.60 -7.32
C ILE A 62 -7.59 5.21 -5.84
N GLN A 63 -6.46 5.15 -5.13
CA GLN A 63 -6.44 4.86 -3.70
C GLN A 63 -7.21 5.92 -2.91
N LYS A 64 -6.87 7.20 -3.11
CA LYS A 64 -7.51 8.31 -2.37
C LYS A 64 -8.99 8.45 -2.71
N ARG A 65 -9.39 8.19 -3.96
CA ARG A 65 -10.81 8.10 -4.33
C ARG A 65 -11.52 7.01 -3.54
N ASN A 66 -10.93 5.82 -3.43
CA ASN A 66 -11.55 4.71 -2.70
C ASN A 66 -11.68 5.02 -1.20
N GLU A 67 -10.74 5.77 -0.61
CA GLU A 67 -10.84 6.31 0.75
C GLU A 67 -12.01 7.31 0.86
N LEU A 68 -12.07 8.30 -0.04
CA LEU A 68 -13.15 9.30 -0.09
C LEU A 68 -14.56 8.65 -0.14
N LEU A 69 -14.73 7.58 -0.92
CA LEU A 69 -16.01 6.87 -1.04
C LEU A 69 -16.35 6.03 0.19
N ARG A 70 -15.35 5.51 0.91
CA ARG A 70 -15.56 4.82 2.19
C ARG A 70 -16.00 5.80 3.27
N ASP A 71 -15.36 6.96 3.35
CA ASP A 71 -15.68 7.99 4.34
C ASP A 71 -17.09 8.55 4.13
N GLN A 72 -17.50 8.72 2.87
CA GLN A 72 -18.86 9.14 2.54
C GLN A 72 -19.91 8.09 2.95
N LYS A 73 -19.58 6.79 2.89
CA LYS A 73 -20.50 5.72 3.32
C LYS A 73 -20.66 5.67 4.84
N LEU A 74 -19.56 5.86 5.58
CA LEU A 74 -19.58 5.94 7.04
C LEU A 74 -20.38 7.15 7.56
N SER A 75 -20.40 8.25 6.80
CA SER A 75 -21.23 9.42 7.13
C SER A 75 -22.74 9.26 6.86
N LYS A 76 -23.18 8.18 6.19
CA LYS A 76 -24.59 7.90 5.88
C LYS A 76 -25.25 6.87 6.83
N ASP A 77 -24.47 6.17 7.66
CA ASP A 77 -24.95 5.07 8.51
C ASP A 77 -25.14 5.43 10.00
N ASP A 78 -25.26 6.72 10.35
CA ASP A 78 -25.69 7.14 11.70
C ASP A 78 -27.08 7.82 11.68
N PRO A 79 -28.13 7.15 12.16
CA PRO A 79 -29.26 7.81 12.78
C PRO A 79 -29.29 7.48 14.28
N GLY A 80 -28.49 8.20 15.06
CA GLY A 80 -28.59 8.25 16.53
C GLY A 80 -29.75 9.14 16.98
N ALA A 81 -30.70 8.53 17.69
CA ALA A 81 -31.99 9.08 18.10
C ALA A 81 -31.98 10.10 19.26
N GLY A 82 -33.01 10.96 19.24
CA GLY A 82 -33.57 11.76 20.35
C GLY A 82 -34.24 13.03 19.78
N ASN A 83 -35.53 13.31 19.86
CA ASN A 83 -36.62 12.91 20.75
C ASN A 83 -37.99 13.11 20.04
N THR A 84 -39.02 12.36 20.47
CA THR A 84 -40.47 12.68 20.53
C THR A 84 -41.13 13.36 19.31
N SER A 85 -42.18 12.88 18.65
CA SER A 85 -43.45 12.34 19.15
C SER A 85 -44.36 11.90 17.98
N SER A 86 -45.19 10.89 18.22
CA SER A 86 -46.55 10.66 17.68
C SER A 86 -46.79 10.39 16.17
N SER A 87 -47.37 9.21 15.94
CA SER A 87 -48.47 8.89 15.01
C SER A 87 -48.14 8.15 13.70
N SER A 88 -48.69 6.95 13.64
CA SER A 88 -48.78 5.99 12.53
C SER A 88 -49.54 6.52 11.29
N PRO A 89 -49.50 5.81 10.14
CA PRO A 89 -49.75 6.30 8.78
C PRO A 89 -51.23 6.10 8.34
N PRO A 90 -51.72 6.52 7.14
CA PRO A 90 -51.49 5.76 5.89
C PRO A 90 -51.60 6.50 4.52
N LEU A 91 -51.11 5.83 3.46
CA LEU A 91 -51.62 5.68 2.07
C LEU A 91 -52.43 6.83 1.41
N ASN A 92 -51.98 7.34 0.24
CA ASN A 92 -52.72 7.27 -1.04
C ASN A 92 -51.98 7.88 -2.26
N VAL A 93 -52.08 7.21 -3.40
CA VAL A 93 -51.93 7.72 -4.80
C VAL A 93 -53.37 8.10 -5.24
N PRO A 94 -53.70 9.14 -6.06
CA PRO A 94 -53.28 9.26 -7.46
C PRO A 94 -53.22 10.65 -8.15
N GLY A 95 -52.33 10.74 -9.16
CA GLY A 95 -52.47 11.37 -10.49
C GLY A 95 -53.01 12.81 -10.67
N ARG A 96 -52.28 13.64 -11.43
CA ARG A 96 -52.84 14.32 -12.62
C ARG A 96 -51.78 14.87 -13.59
N VAL A 97 -52.12 14.68 -14.85
CA VAL A 97 -51.53 15.06 -16.15
C VAL A 97 -51.46 16.57 -16.39
N ARG A 98 -50.46 16.99 -17.19
CA ARG A 98 -50.45 18.01 -18.28
C ARG A 98 -49.09 17.85 -18.99
N ASP A 99 -48.96 17.29 -20.21
CA ASP A 99 -49.26 17.85 -21.55
C ASP A 99 -48.87 19.34 -21.68
N SER A 100 -48.14 19.82 -22.69
CA SER A 100 -47.76 19.26 -23.99
C SER A 100 -46.70 20.15 -24.66
N ASP A 101 -46.15 19.63 -25.77
CA ASP A 101 -45.56 20.27 -26.96
C ASP A 101 -44.04 20.59 -26.98
N ASP A 102 -43.22 19.85 -27.75
CA ASP A 102 -42.97 19.88 -29.22
C ASP A 102 -42.18 21.14 -29.66
N VAL A 103 -41.19 21.16 -30.57
CA VAL A 103 -40.58 20.15 -31.46
C VAL A 103 -39.32 20.80 -32.10
N GLN A 104 -38.27 20.00 -32.33
CA GLN A 104 -37.22 20.05 -33.40
C GLN A 104 -36.39 21.37 -33.58
N HIS A 105 -35.18 21.41 -34.15
CA HIS A 105 -34.55 20.55 -35.16
C HIS A 105 -33.03 20.79 -35.24
N SER A 106 -32.31 19.75 -35.66
CA SER A 106 -31.19 19.78 -36.61
C SER A 106 -29.83 20.35 -36.19
N GLY A 107 -28.93 19.44 -35.78
CA GLY A 107 -27.52 19.52 -36.15
C GLY A 107 -27.26 18.91 -37.53
N LYS A 108 -26.24 19.42 -38.23
CA LYS A 108 -25.42 18.68 -39.22
C LYS A 108 -24.15 19.46 -39.59
N THR A 109 -23.01 18.90 -39.17
CA THR A 109 -21.76 18.61 -39.93
C THR A 109 -21.30 19.56 -41.04
N LYS A 110 -19.99 19.90 -41.10
CA LYS A 110 -18.93 19.18 -41.84
C LYS A 110 -17.54 19.86 -41.67
N ALA A 111 -16.51 19.08 -42.02
CA ALA A 111 -15.07 19.16 -41.79
C ALA A 111 -14.23 20.09 -42.70
N GLU A 112 -12.90 19.91 -42.59
CA GLU A 112 -11.74 20.37 -43.40
C GLU A 112 -10.99 21.59 -42.86
N ALA A 113 -9.64 21.75 -42.92
CA ALA A 113 -8.49 20.91 -43.27
C ALA A 113 -7.18 21.72 -42.97
N ALA A 114 -6.04 21.03 -43.05
CA ALA A 114 -4.70 21.50 -43.46
C ALA A 114 -3.68 22.12 -42.44
N SER A 115 -2.67 21.27 -42.17
CA SER A 115 -1.20 21.43 -42.07
C SER A 115 -0.51 22.80 -42.16
N THR A 116 0.63 22.98 -41.45
CA THR A 116 2.04 23.02 -41.98
C THR A 116 3.05 23.64 -40.98
N GLU A 117 4.08 22.85 -40.57
CA GLU A 117 5.54 23.16 -40.36
C GLU A 117 6.01 24.35 -39.45
N VAL A 118 7.14 24.42 -38.72
CA VAL A 118 8.43 23.68 -38.64
C VAL A 118 9.37 24.30 -37.54
N GLN A 119 10.28 23.47 -36.94
CA GLN A 119 11.59 23.76 -36.27
C GLN A 119 11.63 24.68 -35.01
N SER A 120 12.60 24.65 -34.08
CA SER A 120 13.79 23.85 -33.70
C SER A 120 14.38 24.57 -32.47
N ALA A 121 14.76 23.87 -31.39
CA ALA A 121 15.86 24.31 -30.50
C ALA A 121 16.17 23.26 -29.42
N THR A 122 17.37 22.72 -29.53
CA THR A 122 18.12 21.83 -28.63
C THR A 122 18.31 22.38 -27.21
N GLN A 123 18.21 21.53 -26.17
CA GLN A 123 19.04 21.39 -24.94
C GLN A 123 18.48 20.24 -24.06
N PRO A 124 19.13 19.81 -22.95
CA PRO A 124 20.40 19.09 -22.79
C PRO A 124 20.17 17.63 -22.31
N GLU A 125 21.18 16.78 -22.43
CA GLU A 125 21.11 15.36 -22.08
C GLU A 125 20.74 15.11 -20.60
N ALA A 126 19.66 14.36 -20.40
CA ALA A 126 19.28 13.76 -19.14
C ALA A 126 19.91 12.36 -19.04
N VAL A 127 20.82 12.17 -18.08
CA VAL A 127 21.34 10.84 -17.71
C VAL A 127 20.20 10.04 -17.07
N GLN A 128 19.62 9.12 -17.84
CA GLN A 128 18.55 8.23 -17.39
C GLN A 128 19.10 7.01 -16.64
N SER A 129 18.88 7.03 -15.33
CA SER A 129 18.28 5.94 -14.52
C SER A 129 18.44 4.49 -15.04
N SER A 130 19.61 3.89 -14.77
CA SER A 130 19.85 2.44 -14.84
C SER A 130 19.50 1.77 -13.51
N THR A 131 18.24 1.78 -13.09
CA THR A 131 17.80 1.14 -11.83
C THR A 131 17.58 -0.37 -11.97
N ASN A 132 17.36 -0.86 -13.19
CA ASN A 132 17.10 -2.28 -13.44
C ASN A 132 18.35 -3.15 -13.56
N GLU A 133 19.56 -2.60 -13.61
CA GLU A 133 20.79 -3.40 -13.73
C GLU A 133 21.40 -3.80 -12.36
N LEU A 134 21.25 -2.96 -11.33
CA LEU A 134 21.92 -3.18 -10.03
C LEU A 134 21.23 -4.20 -9.11
N LEU A 135 19.95 -4.52 -9.33
CA LEU A 135 19.19 -5.50 -8.52
C LEU A 135 19.08 -6.91 -9.15
N GLN A 136 19.46 -7.05 -10.43
CA GLN A 136 19.46 -8.34 -11.12
C GLN A 136 20.29 -9.44 -10.43
N PRO A 137 21.45 -9.15 -9.80
CA PRO A 137 22.26 -10.18 -9.17
C PRO A 137 21.56 -10.90 -8.00
N LEU A 138 20.58 -10.27 -7.34
CA LEU A 138 19.85 -10.87 -6.21
C LEU A 138 18.56 -11.59 -6.65
N GLN A 139 17.92 -11.13 -7.73
CA GLN A 139 16.74 -11.79 -8.29
C GLN A 139 17.06 -13.15 -8.91
N SER A 140 18.25 -13.33 -9.49
CA SER A 140 18.68 -14.62 -10.05
C SER A 140 18.91 -15.69 -8.98
N LEU A 141 19.29 -15.31 -7.75
CA LEU A 141 19.43 -16.22 -6.60
C LEU A 141 18.07 -16.61 -5.98
N ALA A 142 17.01 -15.85 -6.25
CA ALA A 142 15.66 -16.10 -5.71
C ALA A 142 14.81 -17.02 -6.60
N LEU A 143 15.16 -17.22 -7.87
CA LEU A 143 14.46 -18.13 -8.79
C LEU A 143 15.13 -19.52 -8.83
N GLY A 144 14.72 -20.38 -7.90
CA GLY A 144 15.10 -21.79 -7.89
C GLY A 144 13.94 -22.69 -7.51
N ASN A 145 12.79 -22.55 -8.18
CA ASN A 145 11.70 -23.52 -8.11
C ASN A 145 11.60 -24.27 -9.44
N GLN A 146 12.09 -25.51 -9.48
CA GLN A 146 11.61 -26.53 -10.43
C GLN A 146 10.99 -27.70 -9.65
N PRO A 147 9.90 -28.30 -10.15
CA PRO A 147 9.23 -29.40 -9.48
C PRO A 147 9.94 -30.72 -9.81
N LEU A 148 10.38 -31.45 -8.79
CA LEU A 148 10.73 -32.87 -8.92
C LEU A 148 9.55 -33.69 -8.42
N ALA A 149 8.90 -34.38 -9.35
CA ALA A 149 7.92 -35.41 -9.07
C ALA A 149 8.66 -36.70 -8.71
N GLU A 150 8.34 -37.29 -7.55
CA GLU A 150 8.31 -38.73 -7.29
C GLU A 150 7.59 -38.97 -5.94
N ASN A 151 6.49 -39.74 -5.96
CA ASN A 151 5.77 -40.21 -4.76
C ASN A 151 6.58 -41.33 -4.09
N PRO A 152 6.57 -41.49 -2.74
CA PRO A 152 5.56 -42.31 -2.05
C PRO A 152 5.34 -41.94 -0.55
N PRO A 153 4.74 -42.82 0.28
CA PRO A 153 3.32 -43.10 0.43
C PRO A 153 2.71 -42.37 1.65
N ASN A 154 1.39 -42.19 1.58
CA ASN A 154 0.51 -41.66 2.63
C ASN A 154 0.65 -42.43 3.96
N PRO A 155 0.73 -41.74 5.11
CA PRO A 155 -0.12 -42.16 6.22
C PRO A 155 -0.84 -41.00 6.93
N SER A 156 -2.14 -41.22 7.10
CA SER A 156 -3.00 -40.73 8.18
C SER A 156 -3.18 -39.21 8.34
N ARG A 157 -4.36 -38.76 7.92
CA ARG A 157 -5.07 -37.58 8.44
C ARG A 157 -4.97 -37.52 9.97
N GLN A 158 -4.16 -36.60 10.49
CA GLN A 158 -4.34 -36.08 11.85
C GLN A 158 -4.83 -34.63 11.75
N ASN A 159 -6.07 -34.45 12.22
CA ASN A 159 -6.73 -33.18 12.44
C ASN A 159 -5.83 -32.22 13.20
N LYS A 160 -5.28 -31.20 12.52
CA LYS A 160 -4.87 -29.97 13.19
C LYS A 160 -6.12 -29.17 13.50
N LYS A 161 -6.78 -29.53 14.61
CA LYS A 161 -7.81 -28.69 15.22
C LYS A 161 -7.17 -27.35 15.59
N CYS A 162 -7.72 -26.30 15.01
CA CYS A 162 -7.48 -24.91 15.39
C CYS A 162 -7.86 -24.74 16.87
N ILE A 163 -6.89 -24.42 17.71
CA ILE A 163 -7.18 -23.86 19.03
C ILE A 163 -7.50 -22.39 18.79
N GLN A 164 -8.78 -22.09 18.56
CA GLN A 164 -9.29 -20.74 18.69
C GLN A 164 -9.30 -20.40 20.18
N GLN A 165 -8.19 -19.86 20.68
CA GLN A 165 -8.26 -18.97 21.82
C GLN A 165 -8.52 -17.58 21.26
N SER A 166 -9.78 -17.15 21.34
CA SER A 166 -10.23 -15.78 21.10
C SER A 166 -9.69 -14.87 22.20
N GLU A 167 -8.37 -14.69 22.24
CA GLU A 167 -7.74 -13.62 22.99
C GLU A 167 -8.04 -12.30 22.26
N PRO A 168 -8.43 -11.22 22.96
CA PRO A 168 -8.64 -9.92 22.32
C PRO A 168 -7.32 -9.46 21.68
N ILE A 169 -7.34 -9.29 20.37
CA ILE A 169 -6.18 -8.84 19.59
C ILE A 169 -5.82 -7.43 20.08
N THR A 170 -4.75 -7.36 20.85
CA THR A 170 -4.26 -6.11 21.44
C THR A 170 -3.36 -5.40 20.42
N THR A 171 -3.55 -4.10 20.26
CA THR A 171 -2.69 -3.28 19.40
C THR A 171 -1.35 -3.02 20.08
N ALA A 172 -0.25 -3.25 19.37
CA ALA A 172 1.09 -2.89 19.80
C ALA A 172 1.45 -1.47 19.34
N ILE A 173 2.45 -0.87 19.96
CA ILE A 173 3.04 0.39 19.50
C ILE A 173 4.33 0.12 18.74
N PHE A 174 4.66 0.98 17.79
CA PHE A 174 6.00 0.95 17.20
C PHE A 174 7.06 1.19 18.26
N ARG A 175 8.15 0.42 18.16
CA ARG A 175 9.39 0.78 18.82
C ARG A 175 9.80 2.18 18.36
N PRO A 176 10.17 3.10 19.28
CA PRO A 176 10.64 4.41 18.88
C PRO A 176 11.84 4.31 17.92
N PHE A 177 11.75 5.06 16.82
CA PHE A 177 12.81 5.13 15.83
C PHE A 177 14.11 5.62 16.48
N ASP A 178 15.22 4.95 16.18
CA ASP A 178 16.57 5.32 16.63
C ASP A 178 16.78 5.43 18.15
N LYS A 179 15.97 4.77 18.98
CA LYS A 179 16.16 4.78 20.44
C LYS A 179 16.37 3.38 20.98
N GLN A 180 17.41 3.16 21.78
CA GLN A 180 17.52 1.91 22.53
C GLN A 180 16.57 1.96 23.72
N VAL A 181 15.55 1.10 23.71
CA VAL A 181 14.62 0.93 24.82
C VAL A 181 14.91 -0.42 25.47
N GLU A 182 15.51 -0.38 26.66
CA GLU A 182 15.87 -1.57 27.42
C GLU A 182 14.62 -2.37 27.79
N GLY A 183 14.66 -3.68 27.62
CA GLY A 183 13.54 -4.56 27.94
C GLY A 183 12.32 -4.47 27.00
N PHE A 184 12.36 -3.67 25.94
CA PHE A 184 11.28 -3.60 24.95
C PHE A 184 11.09 -4.96 24.25
N LYS A 185 9.85 -5.47 24.28
CA LYS A 185 9.47 -6.76 23.69
C LYS A 185 8.10 -6.63 23.05
N TYR A 186 7.93 -7.32 21.94
CA TYR A 186 6.61 -7.52 21.35
C TYR A 186 5.96 -8.78 21.92
N LEU A 187 4.63 -8.79 22.04
CA LEU A 187 3.88 -10.00 22.32
C LEU A 187 3.39 -10.62 21.02
N LYS A 188 3.48 -11.94 20.93
CA LYS A 188 2.92 -12.70 19.80
C LYS A 188 1.42 -12.45 19.70
N ASN A 189 0.91 -12.36 18.47
CA ASN A 189 -0.49 -12.10 18.11
C ASN A 189 -0.99 -10.67 18.40
N GLN A 190 -0.15 -9.78 18.91
CA GLN A 190 -0.47 -8.34 18.84
C GLN A 190 -0.45 -7.87 17.39
N VAL A 191 -1.14 -6.77 17.12
CA VAL A 191 -1.17 -6.14 15.79
C VAL A 191 -0.51 -4.78 15.87
N LEU A 192 0.51 -4.54 15.05
CA LEU A 192 1.10 -3.22 14.87
C LEU A 192 0.13 -2.29 14.12
N PRO A 193 0.28 -0.96 14.24
CA PRO A 193 -0.50 -0.01 13.45
C PRO A 193 -0.36 -0.28 11.93
N PRO A 194 -1.22 0.26 11.07
CA PRO A 194 -1.03 0.13 9.63
C PRO A 194 0.34 0.65 9.17
N GLU A 195 0.88 0.05 8.10
CA GLU A 195 2.05 0.60 7.41
C GLU A 195 1.80 2.05 7.00
N THR A 196 2.78 2.91 7.23
CA THR A 196 2.74 4.31 6.82
C THR A 196 3.58 4.49 5.57
N GLY A 197 2.95 5.01 4.51
CA GLY A 197 3.64 5.48 3.32
C GLY A 197 4.38 6.80 3.59
N VAL A 198 4.84 7.45 2.53
CA VAL A 198 5.44 8.80 2.64
C VAL A 198 4.32 9.83 2.70
N ASP A 199 3.62 9.87 3.84
CA ASP A 199 2.53 10.81 4.06
C ASP A 199 3.06 12.21 4.42
N ASP A 200 4.21 12.26 5.10
CA ASP A 200 5.03 13.44 5.35
C ASP A 200 6.53 13.07 5.45
N LEU A 201 7.44 14.05 5.48
CA LEU A 201 8.89 13.82 5.56
C LEU A 201 9.42 13.65 7.00
N ILE A 202 8.52 13.67 7.99
CA ILE A 202 8.86 13.68 9.42
C ILE A 202 8.62 12.30 10.04
N THR A 203 7.50 11.68 9.71
CA THR A 203 7.02 10.40 10.22
C THR A 203 7.74 9.26 9.50
N PRO A 204 8.47 8.39 10.21
CA PRO A 204 9.12 7.25 9.60
C PRO A 204 8.11 6.31 8.93
N CYS A 205 8.46 5.79 7.75
CA CYS A 205 7.69 4.77 7.07
C CYS A 205 7.84 3.42 7.78
N HIS A 206 6.80 2.58 7.68
CA HIS A 206 6.81 1.23 8.22
C HIS A 206 6.43 0.22 7.15
N GLU A 207 7.18 -0.88 7.05
CA GLU A 207 6.93 -1.98 6.11
C GLU A 207 6.95 -3.30 6.88
N TYR A 208 6.07 -4.23 6.52
CA TYR A 208 5.90 -5.55 7.12
C TYR A 208 6.29 -6.62 6.12
N LYS A 209 7.09 -7.56 6.62
CA LYS A 209 7.44 -8.79 5.91
C LYS A 209 7.34 -9.96 6.86
N SER A 210 6.61 -10.99 6.45
CA SER A 210 6.46 -12.19 7.27
C SER A 210 7.82 -12.87 7.47
N LEU A 211 8.58 -13.06 6.38
CA LEU A 211 9.82 -13.84 6.30
C LEU A 211 9.70 -15.26 6.88
N LEU A 212 8.48 -15.73 7.16
CA LEU A 212 8.23 -16.95 7.90
C LEU A 212 8.70 -18.17 7.12
N ILE A 213 8.44 -18.20 5.82
CA ILE A 213 8.87 -19.29 4.93
C ILE A 213 10.39 -19.27 4.79
N ALA A 214 10.97 -18.11 4.46
CA ALA A 214 12.40 -17.97 4.23
C ALA A 214 13.25 -18.27 5.46
N ALA A 215 12.75 -17.95 6.66
CA ALA A 215 13.42 -18.25 7.93
C ALA A 215 13.59 -19.76 8.20
N ASN A 216 12.85 -20.62 7.50
CA ASN A 216 12.98 -22.07 7.58
C ASN A 216 13.79 -22.68 6.42
N LEU A 217 14.33 -21.85 5.52
CA LEU A 217 15.20 -22.29 4.43
C LEU A 217 16.66 -22.34 4.88
N ASP A 218 17.52 -22.83 3.98
CA ASP A 218 18.96 -22.77 4.17
C ASP A 218 19.49 -21.32 4.24
N ARG A 219 20.69 -21.17 4.82
CA ARG A 219 21.34 -19.86 5.03
C ARG A 219 21.35 -19.00 3.78
N VAL A 220 21.71 -19.55 2.62
CA VAL A 220 21.88 -18.77 1.39
C VAL A 220 20.54 -18.19 0.93
N ARG A 221 19.49 -19.01 0.92
CA ARG A 221 18.15 -18.55 0.52
C ARG A 221 17.54 -17.56 1.50
N LEU A 222 17.72 -17.79 2.81
CA LEU A 222 17.31 -16.84 3.85
C LEU A 222 18.00 -15.49 3.66
N GLN A 223 19.33 -15.49 3.53
CA GLN A 223 20.13 -14.29 3.34
C GLN A 223 19.72 -13.54 2.07
N ALA A 224 19.55 -14.24 0.94
CA ALA A 224 19.13 -13.62 -0.31
C ALA A 224 17.75 -12.94 -0.18
N LYS A 225 16.77 -13.62 0.41
CA LYS A 225 15.42 -13.06 0.60
C LYS A 225 15.43 -11.89 1.57
N PHE A 226 16.13 -12.02 2.70
CA PHE A 226 16.25 -10.96 3.69
C PHE A 226 16.92 -9.71 3.10
N ALA A 227 18.09 -9.88 2.47
CA ALA A 227 18.82 -8.79 1.83
C ALA A 227 17.98 -8.11 0.75
N PHE A 228 17.27 -8.87 -0.08
CA PHE A 228 16.39 -8.32 -1.10
C PHE A 228 15.32 -7.41 -0.52
N GLU A 229 14.61 -7.83 0.54
CA GLU A 229 13.57 -7.00 1.16
C GLU A 229 14.16 -5.75 1.84
N VAL A 230 15.27 -5.89 2.57
CA VAL A 230 15.94 -4.75 3.22
C VAL A 230 16.40 -3.73 2.19
N LEU A 231 17.10 -4.17 1.14
CA LEU A 231 17.63 -3.29 0.11
C LEU A 231 16.50 -2.62 -0.67
N ARG A 232 15.47 -3.38 -1.08
CA ARG A 232 14.31 -2.83 -1.80
C ARG A 232 13.62 -1.72 -1.01
N PHE A 233 13.40 -1.95 0.30
CA PHE A 233 12.83 -0.94 1.18
C PHE A 233 13.78 0.26 1.36
N ALA A 234 15.07 0.02 1.58
CA ALA A 234 16.07 1.07 1.72
C ALA A 234 16.16 1.97 0.47
N TYR A 235 16.11 1.40 -0.73
CA TYR A 235 16.07 2.18 -1.98
C TYR A 235 14.85 3.10 -2.01
N ALA A 236 13.67 2.61 -1.61
CA ALA A 236 12.48 3.43 -1.55
C ALA A 236 12.67 4.59 -0.55
N CYS A 237 13.17 4.32 0.65
CA CYS A 237 13.46 5.34 1.66
C CYS A 237 14.47 6.38 1.19
N LEU A 238 15.58 5.96 0.57
CA LEU A 238 16.63 6.85 0.05
C LEU A 238 16.11 7.74 -1.08
N ASN A 239 15.33 7.18 -2.00
CA ASN A 239 14.74 7.93 -3.11
C ASN A 239 13.70 8.95 -2.63
N MET A 240 12.92 8.57 -1.61
CA MET A 240 11.90 9.43 -1.01
C MET A 240 12.44 10.36 0.08
N ARG A 241 13.72 10.26 0.42
CA ARG A 241 14.40 11.02 1.48
C ARG A 241 13.66 10.96 2.82
N THR A 242 13.14 9.78 3.16
CA THR A 242 12.41 9.54 4.40
C THR A 242 13.12 8.49 5.24
N ASN A 243 12.92 8.55 6.55
CA ASN A 243 13.32 7.49 7.46
C ASN A 243 12.32 6.33 7.40
N GLY A 244 12.75 5.12 7.74
CA GLY A 244 11.84 3.98 7.73
C GLY A 244 12.31 2.81 8.59
N THR A 245 11.37 1.94 8.94
CA THR A 245 11.64 0.67 9.62
C THR A 245 10.86 -0.45 8.96
N ILE A 246 11.59 -1.42 8.41
CA ILE A 246 11.05 -2.69 7.96
C ILE A 246 11.01 -3.68 9.13
N HIS A 247 9.85 -4.30 9.37
CA HIS A 247 9.62 -5.27 10.44
C HIS A 247 9.48 -6.67 9.85
N PHE A 248 10.33 -7.58 10.31
CA PHE A 248 10.27 -8.99 9.94
C PHE A 248 9.52 -9.81 10.99
N GLY A 249 8.84 -10.88 10.56
CA GLY A 249 7.97 -11.66 11.45
C GLY A 249 6.64 -10.97 11.75
N VAL A 250 6.22 -10.06 10.87
CA VAL A 250 4.92 -9.38 10.91
C VAL A 250 4.17 -9.73 9.63
N MET A 251 2.92 -10.14 9.77
CA MET A 251 2.12 -10.60 8.64
C MET A 251 1.59 -9.43 7.82
N ASP A 252 1.70 -9.58 6.50
CA ASP A 252 0.98 -8.74 5.54
C ASP A 252 -0.23 -9.54 5.04
N SER A 253 -1.45 -9.04 5.25
CA SER A 253 -2.70 -9.76 4.94
C SER A 253 -2.93 -9.97 3.44
N VAL A 254 -2.06 -9.45 2.58
CA VAL A 254 -2.13 -9.67 1.13
C VAL A 254 -1.86 -11.13 0.76
N GLU A 255 -0.93 -11.78 1.46
CA GLU A 255 -0.46 -13.14 1.12
C GLU A 255 -1.26 -14.25 1.80
N ASP A 256 -1.72 -14.04 3.04
CA ASP A 256 -2.45 -15.03 3.82
C ASP A 256 -3.60 -14.39 4.61
N LYS A 257 -4.84 -14.63 4.14
CA LYS A 257 -6.07 -14.10 4.75
C LYS A 257 -6.35 -14.68 6.14
N THR A 258 -5.60 -15.69 6.60
CA THR A 258 -5.75 -16.23 7.95
C THR A 258 -5.17 -15.29 9.02
N TYR A 259 -4.30 -14.36 8.65
CA TYR A 259 -3.70 -13.38 9.55
C TYR A 259 -4.24 -11.98 9.31
N LYS A 260 -4.27 -11.17 10.37
CA LYS A 260 -4.51 -9.73 10.22
C LYS A 260 -3.23 -9.05 9.73
N HIS A 261 -3.38 -8.03 8.88
CA HIS A 261 -2.27 -7.17 8.50
C HIS A 261 -1.67 -6.52 9.75
N GLY A 262 -0.35 -6.51 9.86
CA GLY A 262 0.37 -6.04 11.05
C GLY A 262 0.43 -7.05 12.20
N GLN A 263 -0.11 -8.26 12.06
CA GLN A 263 -0.08 -9.27 13.13
C GLN A 263 1.34 -9.80 13.35
N ILE A 264 1.82 -9.71 14.59
CA ILE A 264 3.14 -10.16 14.99
C ILE A 264 3.13 -11.67 15.21
N VAL A 265 3.84 -12.40 14.37
CA VAL A 265 3.98 -13.86 14.44
C VAL A 265 5.37 -14.30 14.92
N GLY A 266 6.37 -13.47 14.65
CA GLY A 266 7.78 -13.78 14.83
C GLY A 266 8.32 -14.76 13.79
N ILE A 267 9.66 -14.86 13.75
CA ILE A 267 10.39 -15.85 12.96
C ILE A 267 11.40 -16.57 13.85
N PRO A 268 11.75 -17.83 13.56
CA PRO A 268 12.90 -18.46 14.17
C PRO A 268 14.17 -17.73 13.73
N VAL A 269 15.07 -17.49 14.68
CA VAL A 269 16.41 -16.94 14.43
C VAL A 269 17.40 -17.96 14.97
N ASN A 270 18.04 -18.70 14.07
CA ASN A 270 19.03 -19.72 14.43
C ASN A 270 20.35 -19.07 14.82
N ASP A 271 20.81 -18.14 13.97
CA ASP A 271 22.08 -17.44 14.10
C ASP A 271 21.89 -15.97 13.69
N PRO A 272 22.07 -15.02 14.62
CA PRO A 272 22.01 -13.58 14.34
C PRO A 272 22.96 -13.13 13.23
N ASP A 273 24.13 -13.76 13.10
CA ASP A 273 25.19 -13.31 12.20
C ASP A 273 24.78 -13.50 10.73
N TRP A 274 23.91 -14.47 10.44
CA TRP A 274 23.41 -14.68 9.09
C TRP A 274 22.72 -13.44 8.52
N TYR A 275 22.02 -12.68 9.36
CA TYR A 275 21.33 -11.46 8.96
C TYR A 275 22.29 -10.27 8.82
N ILE A 276 23.37 -10.24 9.60
CA ILE A 276 24.44 -9.23 9.48
C ILE A 276 25.15 -9.43 8.14
N ASP A 277 25.65 -10.64 7.91
CA ASP A 277 26.37 -11.04 6.69
C ASP A 277 25.52 -10.84 5.42
N ALA A 278 24.19 -10.99 5.52
CA ALA A 278 23.30 -10.79 4.38
C ALA A 278 23.41 -9.38 3.78
N LEU A 279 23.75 -8.38 4.60
CA LEU A 279 23.84 -6.98 4.17
C LEU A 279 25.20 -6.60 3.58
N ASP A 280 26.19 -7.50 3.56
CA ASP A 280 27.48 -7.27 2.90
C ASP A 280 27.35 -7.18 1.36
N CYS A 281 26.16 -7.40 0.82
CA CYS A 281 25.86 -7.10 -0.57
C CYS A 281 25.58 -5.61 -0.86
N ILE A 282 25.50 -4.73 0.15
CA ILE A 282 25.26 -3.29 -0.04
C ILE A 282 26.26 -2.68 -1.02
N GLU A 283 27.56 -2.92 -0.89
CA GLU A 283 28.54 -2.30 -1.82
C GLU A 283 28.42 -2.80 -3.26
N LYS A 284 27.74 -3.94 -3.48
CA LYS A 284 27.48 -4.49 -4.81
C LYS A 284 26.21 -3.90 -5.43
N CYS A 285 25.29 -3.41 -4.61
CA CYS A 285 24.01 -2.86 -5.04
C CYS A 285 24.07 -1.34 -5.25
N PHE A 286 24.95 -0.62 -4.54
CA PHE A 286 25.10 0.82 -4.69
C PHE A 286 26.35 1.18 -5.50
N PRO A 287 26.29 2.22 -6.37
CA PRO A 287 27.48 2.80 -6.97
C PRO A 287 28.52 3.15 -5.91
N LYS A 288 29.82 2.97 -6.19
CA LYS A 288 30.90 3.25 -5.22
C LYS A 288 30.85 4.65 -4.58
N VAL A 289 30.33 5.64 -5.31
CA VAL A 289 30.20 7.02 -4.81
C VAL A 289 29.12 7.13 -3.72
N THR A 290 28.10 6.26 -3.76
CA THR A 290 26.95 6.29 -2.84
C THR A 290 26.90 5.10 -1.89
N SER A 291 27.80 4.11 -2.03
CA SER A 291 27.84 2.91 -1.18
C SER A 291 28.09 3.25 0.30
N ASP A 292 28.98 4.20 0.58
CA ASP A 292 29.28 4.60 1.96
C ASP A 292 28.08 5.28 2.62
N ALA A 293 27.39 6.15 1.86
CA ALA A 293 26.15 6.77 2.30
C ALA A 293 25.04 5.73 2.52
N ALA A 294 24.92 4.75 1.63
CA ALA A 294 23.97 3.66 1.78
C ALA A 294 24.28 2.81 3.02
N ARG A 295 25.56 2.47 3.26
CA ARG A 295 25.98 1.71 4.44
C ARG A 295 25.78 2.48 5.74
N TYR A 296 25.90 3.81 5.70
CA TYR A 296 25.58 4.68 6.84
C TYR A 296 24.06 4.74 7.11
N CYS A 297 23.24 4.80 6.06
CA CYS A 297 21.78 4.91 6.18
C CYS A 297 21.11 3.56 6.51
N ILE A 298 21.61 2.45 5.98
CA ILE A 298 21.07 1.10 6.19
C ILE A 298 21.73 0.49 7.40
N ARG A 299 21.04 0.58 8.53
CA ARG A 299 21.57 0.17 9.83
C ARG A 299 21.41 -1.34 10.06
N PRO A 300 22.27 -1.95 10.90
CA PRO A 300 22.11 -3.35 11.29
C PRO A 300 20.74 -3.62 11.92
N GLN A 301 20.26 -4.85 11.75
CA GLN A 301 18.99 -5.29 12.30
C GLN A 301 19.00 -5.30 13.84
N ASN A 302 17.84 -4.97 14.42
CA ASN A 302 17.61 -5.10 15.86
C ASN A 302 16.76 -6.35 16.11
N LEU A 303 17.34 -7.36 16.74
CA LEU A 303 16.65 -8.60 17.08
C LEU A 303 15.91 -8.44 18.42
N LEU A 304 14.58 -8.47 18.35
CA LEU A 304 13.72 -8.36 19.52
C LEU A 304 13.18 -9.73 19.90
N ARG A 305 13.26 -10.08 21.18
CA ARG A 305 12.66 -11.31 21.69
C ARG A 305 11.14 -11.17 21.72
N LEU A 306 10.46 -12.16 21.15
CA LEU A 306 9.01 -12.24 21.21
C LEU A 306 8.56 -12.91 22.50
N SER A 307 7.62 -12.29 23.21
CA SER A 307 6.96 -12.88 24.38
C SER A 307 5.74 -13.68 23.93
N THR A 308 5.68 -14.96 24.32
CA THR A 308 4.45 -15.76 24.24
C THR A 308 3.74 -15.64 25.59
N GLY A 309 2.46 -15.28 25.61
CA GLY A 309 1.70 -14.92 26.83
C GLY A 309 1.47 -16.05 27.85
N ILE A 310 2.35 -17.04 27.95
CA ILE A 310 2.23 -18.13 28.93
C ILE A 310 2.97 -17.72 30.21
N GLN A 311 2.29 -17.00 31.10
CA GLN A 311 2.59 -17.13 32.53
C GLN A 311 2.04 -18.50 32.96
N MET A 312 2.89 -19.52 32.96
CA MET A 312 2.59 -20.72 33.74
C MET A 312 2.62 -20.31 35.21
N ASN A 313 1.44 -20.28 35.83
CA ASN A 313 1.30 -20.37 37.28
C ASN A 313 2.03 -21.63 37.75
N ARG A 314 3.29 -21.50 38.16
CA ARG A 314 3.94 -22.47 39.04
C ARG A 314 3.62 -22.05 40.47
N ASN A 315 2.45 -22.48 40.94
CA ASN A 315 2.24 -22.68 42.36
C ASN A 315 2.77 -24.07 42.69
N LEU A 316 3.88 -24.10 43.42
CA LEU A 316 4.26 -25.17 44.35
C LEU A 316 4.31 -24.53 45.73
#